data_AF-A0A2Z6LX92-F1
#
_entry.id   AF-A0A2Z6LX92-F1
#
_cell.length_a   1.000
_cell.length_b   1.000
_cell.length_c   1.000
_cell.angle_alpha   90.00
_cell.angle_beta   90.00
_cell.angle_gamma   90.00
#
_symmetry.space_group_name_H-M   'P 1'
#
loop_
_entity.id
_entity.type
_entity.pdbx_description
1 polymer ?
#
loop_
_entity_poly.entity_id
_entity_poly.type
_entity_poly.pdbx_seq_one_letter_code
_entity_poly.pdbx_strand_id
1 'polypeptide(L)'
;MEDLSKNQIFALHGIVGAGSIALATAFTYPLDTIKLLTQVGSSAGKELNANQVVLRVLSVSGNKGLFSGFGWLAFGRVFGVGARFGVYEILTAYCKDGRGDNYVTMSEALLAGMVAGATETFISSPFELIKLRMQVAAASYVPSSNFALEEGARKPLVARLLNGCYPDKRSLNQYVGLMSTLTTKNTNITGDLLEYPWAMTGSGRPPSVCNVRRPSDIISLEGWNALWRGLRSGIVRDSVFGGVFFSSWQFLHQIMLDWKAVGMNPQPRLNEEIPPLSPLAVTLAAGFSGSVAAAASHGFDTSRSRSQCTVLPKYVSMERRLLKWKRPGTKFQRFTGIHPSDRNILFRGLGLRMARSGVASFMIVGSYLFAVDHLASSLT
;
A
#
# COMPACT_ATOMS: atom_id res chain seq x y z
N MET A 1 9.04 -40.62 2.48
CA MET A 1 7.57 -40.48 2.65
C MET A 1 7.26 -39.34 3.63
N GLU A 2 8.01 -39.21 4.73
CA GLU A 2 7.88 -38.12 5.72
C GLU A 2 8.19 -36.71 5.20
N ASP A 3 9.16 -36.54 4.30
CA ASP A 3 9.44 -35.21 3.71
C ASP A 3 8.31 -34.74 2.78
N LEU A 4 7.65 -35.68 2.10
CA LEU A 4 6.52 -35.38 1.23
C LEU A 4 5.31 -34.93 2.04
N SER A 5 5.03 -35.58 3.18
CA SER A 5 3.93 -35.20 4.08
C SER A 5 4.20 -33.86 4.77
N LYS A 6 5.44 -33.59 5.20
CA LYS A 6 5.83 -32.26 5.74
C LYS A 6 5.64 -31.15 4.71
N ASN A 7 6.04 -31.39 3.46
CA ASN A 7 5.85 -30.43 2.37
C ASN A 7 4.36 -30.18 2.06
N GLN A 8 3.52 -31.22 2.13
CA GLN A 8 2.08 -31.10 1.95
C GLN A 8 1.42 -30.29 3.07
N ILE A 9 1.80 -30.53 4.33
CA ILE A 9 1.31 -29.76 5.48
C ILE A 9 1.70 -28.29 5.34
N PHE A 10 2.97 -28.01 5.02
CA PHE A 10 3.44 -26.64 4.80
C PHE A 10 2.68 -25.93 3.67
N ALA A 11 2.48 -26.61 2.54
CA ALA A 11 1.70 -26.08 1.42
C ALA A 11 0.24 -25.79 1.82
N LEU A 12 -0.37 -26.68 2.60
CA LEU A 12 -1.73 -26.54 3.10
C LEU A 12 -1.86 -25.31 4.01
N HIS A 13 -0.99 -25.14 4.99
CA HIS A 13 -0.96 -23.95 5.85
C HIS A 13 -0.76 -22.66 5.04
N GLY A 14 0.09 -22.70 4.00
CA GLY A 14 0.28 -21.60 3.07
C GLY A 14 -0.99 -21.22 2.31
N ILE A 15 -1.72 -22.21 1.79
CA ILE A 15 -2.99 -22.01 1.06
C ILE A 15 -4.06 -21.43 2.00
N VAL A 16 -4.20 -22.00 3.20
CA VAL A 16 -5.16 -21.52 4.21
C VAL A 16 -4.83 -20.08 4.61
N GLY A 17 -3.56 -19.78 4.91
CA GLY A 17 -3.11 -18.43 5.24
C GLY A 17 -3.41 -17.43 4.11
N ALA A 18 -3.12 -17.79 2.85
CA ALA A 18 -3.44 -16.96 1.70
C ALA A 18 -4.96 -16.73 1.55
N GLY A 19 -5.77 -17.77 1.75
CA GLY A 19 -7.23 -17.70 1.75
C GLY A 19 -7.77 -16.76 2.83
N SER A 20 -7.27 -16.87 4.06
CA SER A 20 -7.62 -16.00 5.19
C SER A 20 -7.28 -14.53 4.91
N ILE A 21 -6.11 -14.26 4.32
CA ILE A 21 -5.70 -12.90 3.92
C ILE A 21 -6.64 -12.36 2.83
N ALA A 22 -6.97 -13.15 1.82
CA ALA A 22 -7.85 -12.74 0.74
C ALA A 22 -9.26 -12.43 1.26
N LEU A 23 -9.81 -13.30 2.12
CA LEU A 23 -11.14 -13.14 2.75
C LEU A 23 -11.20 -11.86 3.60
N ALA A 24 -10.23 -11.68 4.50
CA ALA A 24 -10.16 -10.48 5.33
C ALA A 24 -9.97 -9.20 4.50
N THR A 25 -9.20 -9.29 3.40
CA THR A 25 -9.01 -8.17 2.46
C THR A 25 -10.33 -7.83 1.75
N ALA A 26 -11.10 -8.81 1.32
CA ALA A 26 -12.40 -8.59 0.68
C ALA A 26 -13.39 -7.92 1.63
N PHE A 27 -13.47 -8.41 2.87
CA PHE A 27 -14.36 -7.87 3.89
C PHE A 27 -14.01 -6.42 4.27
N THR A 28 -12.72 -6.12 4.40
CA THR A 28 -12.26 -4.79 4.82
C THR A 28 -12.01 -3.81 3.66
N TYR A 29 -12.23 -4.24 2.41
CA TYR A 29 -11.93 -3.42 1.23
C TYR A 29 -12.74 -2.11 1.15
N PRO A 30 -14.05 -2.09 1.43
CA PRO A 30 -14.80 -0.83 1.40
C PRO A 30 -14.26 0.20 2.40
N LEU A 31 -13.91 -0.25 3.61
CA LEU A 31 -13.28 0.61 4.63
C LEU A 31 -11.93 1.14 4.16
N ASP A 32 -11.13 0.31 3.48
CA ASP A 32 -9.87 0.71 2.87
C ASP A 32 -10.06 1.83 1.82
N THR A 33 -11.01 1.67 0.91
CA THR A 33 -11.33 2.68 -0.12
C THR A 33 -11.75 4.00 0.51
N ILE A 34 -12.66 3.99 1.49
CA ILE A 34 -13.15 5.19 2.17
C ILE A 34 -12.01 5.90 2.90
N LYS A 35 -11.20 5.14 3.65
CA LYS A 35 -10.04 5.64 4.39
C LYS A 35 -9.03 6.30 3.45
N LEU A 36 -8.68 5.63 2.36
CA LEU A 36 -7.67 6.11 1.41
C LEU A 36 -8.14 7.40 0.74
N LEU A 37 -9.37 7.43 0.27
CA LEU A 37 -9.96 8.61 -0.38
C LEU A 37 -10.08 9.80 0.57
N THR A 38 -10.37 9.54 1.85
CA THR A 38 -10.38 10.57 2.90
C THR A 38 -8.98 11.15 3.13
N GLN A 39 -7.93 10.31 3.17
CA GLN A 39 -6.53 10.73 3.35
C GLN A 39 -5.99 11.55 2.17
N VAL A 40 -6.36 11.19 0.94
CA VAL A 40 -5.81 11.82 -0.28
C VAL A 40 -6.65 12.99 -0.79
N GLY A 41 -7.98 12.96 -0.62
CA GLY A 41 -8.87 14.03 -1.08
C GLY A 41 -8.97 15.22 -0.10
N SER A 42 -8.44 15.06 1.10
CA SER A 42 -8.31 16.10 2.12
C SER A 42 -7.21 17.12 1.80
N SER A 43 -7.52 18.41 1.94
CA SER A 43 -6.56 19.51 1.81
C SER A 43 -6.63 20.47 3.01
N ALA A 44 -5.64 21.34 3.14
CA ALA A 44 -5.63 22.40 4.15
C ALA A 44 -6.88 23.29 3.95
N GLY A 45 -7.74 23.36 4.96
CA GLY A 45 -8.99 24.13 4.92
C GLY A 45 -10.19 23.44 4.24
N LYS A 46 -10.05 22.23 3.67
CA LYS A 46 -11.16 21.47 3.10
C LYS A 46 -11.14 20.01 3.56
N GLU A 47 -12.10 19.68 4.41
CA GLU A 47 -12.29 18.35 4.99
C GLU A 47 -13.29 17.55 4.18
N LEU A 48 -12.92 16.30 3.85
CA LEU A 48 -13.84 15.34 3.27
C LEU A 48 -14.26 14.37 4.36
N ASN A 49 -15.56 14.34 4.65
CA ASN A 49 -16.12 13.36 5.56
C ASN A 49 -16.25 12.00 4.88
N ALA A 50 -16.16 10.92 5.66
CA ALA A 50 -16.31 9.54 5.16
C ALA A 50 -17.63 9.37 4.38
N ASN A 51 -18.72 9.94 4.87
CA ASN A 51 -20.03 9.88 4.21
C ASN A 51 -20.01 10.62 2.85
N GLN A 52 -19.34 11.77 2.76
CA GLN A 52 -19.20 12.50 1.50
C GLN A 52 -18.38 11.70 0.49
N VAL A 53 -17.34 11.00 0.95
CA VAL A 53 -16.53 10.11 0.12
C VAL A 53 -17.37 8.95 -0.40
N VAL A 54 -18.15 8.28 0.46
CA VAL A 54 -19.03 7.17 0.07
C VAL A 54 -20.04 7.64 -0.97
N LEU A 55 -20.77 8.72 -0.69
CA LEU A 55 -21.76 9.28 -1.60
C LEU A 55 -21.15 9.66 -2.95
N ARG A 56 -19.92 10.22 -2.94
CA ARG A 56 -19.19 10.54 -4.17
C ARG A 56 -18.79 9.30 -4.97
N VAL A 57 -18.28 8.25 -4.32
CA VAL A 57 -17.90 7.02 -5.03
C VAL A 57 -19.14 6.35 -5.62
N LEU A 58 -20.22 6.30 -4.86
CA LEU A 58 -21.49 5.73 -5.31
C LEU A 58 -22.11 6.53 -6.47
N SER A 59 -22.03 7.87 -6.44
CA SER A 59 -22.57 8.69 -7.52
C SER A 59 -21.74 8.63 -8.81
N VAL A 60 -20.41 8.46 -8.70
CA VAL A 60 -19.50 8.43 -9.87
C VAL A 60 -19.38 7.02 -10.47
N SER A 61 -19.16 6.00 -9.64
CA SER A 61 -18.79 4.65 -10.07
C SER A 61 -19.74 3.55 -9.56
N GLY A 62 -20.78 3.91 -8.80
CA GLY A 62 -21.68 2.95 -8.15
C GLY A 62 -20.97 2.05 -7.14
N ASN A 63 -21.63 0.95 -6.77
CA ASN A 63 -21.11 -0.01 -5.79
C ASN A 63 -19.78 -0.66 -6.22
N LYS A 64 -19.56 -0.81 -7.53
CA LYS A 64 -18.31 -1.37 -8.08
C LYS A 64 -17.11 -0.45 -7.82
N GLY A 65 -17.34 0.87 -7.68
CA GLY A 65 -16.31 1.84 -7.35
C GLY A 65 -15.64 1.60 -5.99
N LEU A 66 -16.40 1.10 -5.00
CA LEU A 66 -15.88 0.76 -3.67
C LEU A 66 -14.85 -0.39 -3.72
N PHE A 67 -14.94 -1.25 -4.74
CA PHE A 67 -14.04 -2.40 -4.96
C PHE A 67 -13.00 -2.17 -6.08
N SER A 68 -12.88 -0.94 -6.58
CA SER A 68 -11.91 -0.59 -7.63
C SER A 68 -10.48 -0.88 -7.16
N GLY A 69 -9.75 -1.73 -7.89
CA GLY A 69 -8.38 -2.13 -7.55
C GLY A 69 -8.24 -3.32 -6.58
N PHE A 70 -9.34 -4.00 -6.22
CA PHE A 70 -9.34 -5.10 -5.24
C PHE A 70 -8.33 -6.20 -5.56
N GLY A 71 -8.31 -6.70 -6.81
CA GLY A 71 -7.42 -7.79 -7.20
C GLY A 71 -5.94 -7.46 -6.99
N TRP A 72 -5.53 -6.22 -7.27
CA TRP A 72 -4.16 -5.77 -7.03
C TRP A 72 -3.83 -5.76 -5.54
N LEU A 73 -4.73 -5.24 -4.69
CA LEU A 73 -4.50 -5.26 -3.25
C LEU A 73 -4.45 -6.69 -2.70
N ALA A 74 -5.40 -7.55 -3.09
CA ALA A 74 -5.48 -8.92 -2.60
C ALA A 74 -4.18 -9.68 -2.92
N PHE A 75 -3.72 -9.61 -4.16
CA PHE A 75 -2.46 -10.22 -4.58
C PHE A 75 -1.26 -9.63 -3.81
N GLY A 76 -1.14 -8.31 -3.77
CA GLY A 76 -0.06 -7.64 -3.02
C GLY A 76 -0.06 -7.95 -1.52
N ARG A 77 -1.23 -8.16 -0.92
CA ARG A 77 -1.38 -8.51 0.50
C ARG A 77 -1.00 -9.96 0.77
N VAL A 78 -1.37 -10.91 -0.09
CA VAL A 78 -0.97 -12.32 0.07
C VAL A 78 0.56 -12.43 0.11
N PHE A 79 1.27 -11.85 -0.87
CA PHE A 79 2.74 -11.87 -0.89
C PHE A 79 3.36 -11.02 0.22
N GLY A 80 2.85 -9.81 0.45
CA GLY A 80 3.40 -8.91 1.44
C GLY A 80 3.25 -9.44 2.88
N VAL A 81 2.05 -9.87 3.25
CA VAL A 81 1.76 -10.41 4.59
C VAL A 81 2.44 -11.77 4.76
N GLY A 82 2.46 -12.61 3.72
CA GLY A 82 3.20 -13.88 3.73
C GLY A 82 4.70 -13.67 4.00
N ALA A 83 5.32 -12.70 3.32
CA ALA A 83 6.71 -12.33 3.58
C ALA A 83 6.92 -11.77 4.99
N ARG A 84 5.96 -10.99 5.52
CA ARG A 84 6.02 -10.50 6.91
C ARG A 84 6.09 -11.68 7.88
N PHE A 85 5.15 -12.61 7.81
CA PHE A 85 5.14 -13.77 8.72
C PHE A 85 6.37 -14.65 8.51
N GLY A 86 6.78 -14.93 7.27
CA GLY A 86 7.98 -15.72 7.00
C GLY A 86 9.25 -15.11 7.58
N VAL A 87 9.48 -13.81 7.39
CA VAL A 87 10.64 -13.12 7.97
C VAL A 87 10.56 -13.07 9.50
N TYR A 88 9.37 -12.86 10.06
CA TYR A 88 9.18 -12.85 11.51
C TYR A 88 9.52 -14.20 12.15
N GLU A 89 9.04 -15.30 11.56
CA GLU A 89 9.35 -16.66 12.02
C GLU A 89 10.85 -16.95 11.95
N ILE A 90 11.52 -16.60 10.84
CA ILE A 90 12.97 -16.80 10.71
C ILE A 90 13.74 -16.02 11.78
N LEU A 91 13.40 -14.75 12.00
CA LEU A 91 14.10 -13.90 12.97
C LEU A 91 13.87 -14.37 14.41
N THR A 92 12.63 -14.73 14.75
CA THR A 92 12.33 -15.21 16.10
C THR A 92 12.87 -16.60 16.36
N ALA A 93 12.95 -17.48 15.35
CA ALA A 93 13.65 -18.75 15.45
C ALA A 93 15.14 -18.54 15.80
N TYR A 94 15.79 -17.58 15.14
CA TYR A 94 17.18 -17.23 15.47
C TYR A 94 17.33 -16.66 16.89
N CYS A 95 16.38 -15.86 17.38
CA CYS A 95 16.40 -15.35 18.75
C CYS A 95 16.24 -16.43 19.82
N LYS A 96 15.53 -17.52 19.49
CA LYS A 96 15.33 -18.67 20.39
C LYS A 96 16.48 -19.66 20.36
N ASP A 97 17.31 -19.62 19.31
CA ASP A 97 18.38 -20.59 19.13
C ASP A 97 19.37 -20.57 20.32
N GLY A 98 19.63 -21.75 20.88
CA GLY A 98 20.45 -21.92 22.08
C GLY A 98 19.81 -21.54 23.42
N ARG A 99 18.52 -21.16 23.48
CA ARG A 99 17.78 -20.98 24.73
C ARG A 99 17.11 -22.28 25.19
N GLY A 100 16.96 -22.42 26.51
CA GLY A 100 16.23 -23.55 27.12
C GLY A 100 14.70 -23.42 27.04
N ASP A 101 14.19 -22.26 26.61
CA ASP A 101 12.76 -21.97 26.44
C ASP A 101 12.47 -21.43 25.03
N ASN A 102 11.31 -21.78 24.46
CA ASN A 102 10.89 -21.28 23.14
C ASN A 102 10.20 -19.90 23.20
N TYR A 103 10.47 -19.13 24.26
CA TYR A 103 9.82 -17.85 24.51
C TYR A 103 10.45 -16.72 23.68
N VAL A 104 9.60 -15.88 23.08
CA VAL A 104 10.01 -14.64 22.40
C VAL A 104 9.76 -13.47 23.33
N THR A 105 10.82 -12.72 23.64
CA THR A 105 10.70 -11.51 24.44
C THR A 105 9.97 -10.42 23.65
N MET A 106 9.24 -9.52 24.33
CA MET A 106 8.53 -8.41 23.67
C MET A 106 9.45 -7.53 22.81
N SER A 107 10.69 -7.29 23.24
CA SER A 107 11.70 -6.53 22.49
C SER A 107 12.15 -7.27 21.21
N GLU A 108 12.28 -8.59 21.27
CA GLU A 108 12.62 -9.44 20.12
C GLU A 108 11.48 -9.48 19.11
N ALA A 109 10.24 -9.65 19.59
CA ALA A 109 9.04 -9.56 18.77
C ALA A 109 8.92 -8.18 18.09
N LEU A 110 9.25 -7.10 18.82
CA LEU A 110 9.27 -5.75 18.27
C LEU A 110 10.30 -5.60 17.15
N LEU A 111 11.56 -6.01 17.37
CA LEU A 111 12.63 -5.87 16.39
C LEU A 111 12.39 -6.77 15.17
N ALA A 112 12.01 -8.04 15.38
CA ALA A 112 11.65 -8.96 14.31
C ALA A 112 10.46 -8.42 13.50
N GLY A 113 9.45 -7.87 14.18
CA GLY A 113 8.30 -7.23 13.55
C GLY A 113 8.66 -6.01 12.69
N MET A 114 9.62 -5.20 13.14
CA MET A 114 10.10 -4.04 12.37
C MET A 114 10.76 -4.45 11.04
N VAL A 115 11.60 -5.49 11.07
CA VAL A 115 12.29 -6.00 9.88
C VAL A 115 11.31 -6.72 8.95
N ALA A 116 10.40 -7.51 9.51
CA ALA A 116 9.34 -8.17 8.76
C ALA A 116 8.44 -7.16 8.04
N GLY A 117 8.04 -6.08 8.71
CA GLY A 117 7.26 -4.99 8.11
C GLY A 117 8.02 -4.24 7.00
N ALA A 118 9.32 -4.00 7.18
CA ALA A 118 10.16 -3.42 6.13
C ALA A 118 10.18 -4.30 4.87
N THR A 119 10.23 -5.61 5.04
CA THR A 119 10.25 -6.58 3.93
C THR A 119 8.92 -6.61 3.20
N GLU A 120 7.81 -6.62 3.94
CA GLU A 120 6.47 -6.54 3.35
C GLU A 120 6.31 -5.32 2.44
N THR A 121 6.74 -4.13 2.90
CA THR A 121 6.52 -2.92 2.09
C THR A 121 7.24 -3.03 0.76
N PHE A 122 8.40 -3.67 0.71
CA PHE A 122 9.19 -3.78 -0.52
C PHE A 122 8.43 -4.61 -1.56
N ILE A 123 7.77 -5.68 -1.13
CA ILE A 123 7.00 -6.59 -1.98
C ILE A 123 5.65 -5.99 -2.37
N SER A 124 4.97 -5.35 -1.42
CA SER A 124 3.59 -4.85 -1.60
C SER A 124 3.49 -3.47 -2.28
N SER A 125 4.56 -2.67 -2.28
CA SER A 125 4.60 -1.31 -2.87
C SER A 125 4.02 -1.18 -4.28
N PRO A 126 4.45 -1.99 -5.28
CA PRO A 126 3.92 -1.89 -6.65
C PRO A 126 2.40 -2.06 -6.69
N PHE A 127 1.88 -3.03 -5.95
CA PHE A 127 0.46 -3.37 -5.89
C PHE A 127 -0.37 -2.29 -5.20
N GLU A 128 0.14 -1.76 -4.08
CA GLU A 128 -0.52 -0.67 -3.35
C GLU A 128 -0.62 0.60 -4.20
N LEU A 129 0.43 0.93 -4.98
CA LEU A 129 0.39 2.08 -5.88
C LEU A 129 -0.72 1.93 -6.93
N ILE A 130 -0.76 0.79 -7.64
CA ILE A 130 -1.74 0.55 -8.71
C ILE A 130 -3.16 0.64 -8.15
N LYS A 131 -3.42 -0.07 -7.04
CA LYS A 131 -4.71 -0.04 -6.34
C LYS A 131 -5.11 1.38 -5.93
N LEU A 132 -4.20 2.13 -5.30
CA LEU A 132 -4.48 3.50 -4.87
C LEU A 132 -4.92 4.38 -6.03
N ARG A 133 -4.25 4.29 -7.19
CA ARG A 133 -4.63 5.06 -8.37
C ARG A 133 -5.99 4.67 -8.93
N MET A 134 -6.32 3.37 -8.89
CA MET A 134 -7.65 2.88 -9.29
C MET A 134 -8.76 3.35 -8.34
N GLN A 135 -8.52 3.41 -7.03
CA GLN A 135 -9.48 3.94 -6.05
C GLN A 135 -9.69 5.45 -6.24
N VAL A 136 -8.61 6.23 -6.42
CA VAL A 136 -8.70 7.67 -6.70
C VAL A 136 -9.45 7.95 -8.00
N ALA A 137 -9.21 7.14 -9.04
CA ALA A 137 -9.95 7.22 -10.29
C ALA A 137 -11.45 6.92 -10.10
N ALA A 138 -11.81 5.96 -9.25
CA ALA A 138 -13.22 5.62 -8.99
C ALA A 138 -14.01 6.73 -8.27
N ALA A 139 -13.32 7.59 -7.52
CA ALA A 139 -13.91 8.74 -6.83
C ALA A 139 -13.88 10.04 -7.65
N SER A 140 -13.28 10.00 -8.84
CA SER A 140 -13.09 11.17 -9.69
C SER A 140 -13.82 10.95 -11.01
N TYR A 141 -14.62 11.92 -11.44
CA TYR A 141 -15.19 11.88 -12.79
C TYR A 141 -14.06 11.98 -13.81
N VAL A 142 -13.79 10.90 -14.54
CA VAL A 142 -12.95 10.93 -15.73
C VAL A 142 -13.93 11.09 -16.89
N PRO A 143 -13.98 12.25 -17.57
CA PRO A 143 -14.72 12.35 -18.81
C PRO A 143 -14.15 11.29 -19.75
N SER A 144 -14.98 10.35 -20.20
CA SER A 144 -14.61 9.46 -21.30
C SER A 144 -14.23 10.35 -22.47
N SER A 145 -12.94 10.49 -22.76
CA SER A 145 -12.48 11.23 -23.92
C SER A 145 -12.76 10.41 -25.19
N ASN A 146 -14.04 10.26 -25.53
CA ASN A 146 -14.46 10.21 -26.92
C ASN A 146 -14.62 11.66 -27.36
N PHE A 147 -13.51 12.40 -27.42
CA PHE A 147 -13.49 13.65 -28.16
C PHE A 147 -13.09 13.27 -29.57
N ALA A 148 -14.08 13.22 -30.44
CA ALA A 148 -13.92 13.11 -31.87
C ALA A 148 -12.89 14.15 -32.34
N LEU A 149 -11.78 13.67 -32.87
CA LEU A 149 -10.94 14.43 -33.78
C LEU A 149 -10.77 13.54 -35.00
N GLU A 150 -11.07 14.17 -36.13
CA GLU A 150 -11.32 13.65 -37.47
C GLU A 150 -10.43 12.47 -37.90
N GLU A 151 -11.07 11.61 -38.70
CA GLU A 151 -10.42 10.68 -39.61
C GLU A 151 -9.34 11.41 -40.44
N GLY A 152 -8.13 10.85 -40.50
CA GLY A 152 -7.15 11.32 -41.49
C GLY A 152 -5.68 11.35 -41.11
N ALA A 153 -5.20 10.64 -40.08
CA ALA A 153 -3.77 10.35 -39.96
C ALA A 153 -3.52 9.13 -39.07
N ARG A 154 -2.76 8.14 -39.57
CA ARG A 154 -2.26 7.04 -38.73
C ARG A 154 -1.40 7.62 -37.61
N LYS A 155 -1.87 7.51 -36.36
CA LYS A 155 -1.11 7.92 -35.17
C LYS A 155 0.24 7.20 -35.14
N PRO A 156 1.38 7.89 -34.95
CA PRO A 156 2.66 7.24 -34.72
C PRO A 156 2.58 6.36 -33.47
N LEU A 157 3.35 5.27 -33.46
CA LEU A 157 3.25 4.20 -32.46
C LEU A 157 3.39 4.73 -31.01
N VAL A 158 4.18 5.79 -30.83
CA VAL A 158 4.39 6.51 -29.56
C VAL A 158 3.17 7.35 -29.14
N ALA A 159 2.47 8.00 -30.08
CA ALA A 159 1.24 8.75 -29.79
C ALA A 159 0.06 7.82 -29.45
N ARG A 160 0.05 6.59 -29.99
CA ARG A 160 -0.88 5.52 -29.60
C ARG A 160 -0.66 5.02 -28.16
N LEU A 161 0.59 5.08 -27.68
CA LEU A 161 0.99 4.71 -26.32
C LEU A 161 0.69 5.79 -25.26
N LEU A 162 0.40 7.03 -25.68
CA LEU A 162 0.26 8.21 -24.80
C LEU A 162 -1.14 8.85 -24.86
N ASN A 163 -2.21 8.05 -24.96
CA ASN A 163 -3.59 8.57 -24.92
C ASN A 163 -3.80 9.51 -23.71
N GLY A 164 -3.92 10.82 -23.98
CA GLY A 164 -4.32 11.85 -23.01
C GLY A 164 -3.23 12.79 -22.47
N CYS A 165 -1.98 12.72 -22.93
CA CYS A 165 -0.96 13.72 -22.61
C CYS A 165 -0.82 14.73 -23.75
N TYR A 166 -1.52 15.87 -23.67
CA TYR A 166 -1.34 16.97 -24.61
C TYR A 166 -0.49 18.08 -23.99
N PRO A 167 0.50 18.65 -24.72
CA PRO A 167 1.23 19.82 -24.25
C PRO A 167 0.26 21.01 -24.11
N ASP A 168 0.51 21.88 -23.13
CA ASP A 168 -0.26 23.11 -22.97
C ASP A 168 -0.06 23.99 -24.21
N LYS A 169 -1.14 24.28 -24.94
CA LYS A 169 -1.12 25.00 -26.22
C LYS A 169 -0.40 26.35 -26.10
N ARG A 170 -0.49 27.02 -24.95
CA ARG A 170 0.16 28.31 -24.73
C ARG A 170 1.69 28.18 -24.65
N SER A 171 2.16 27.20 -23.87
CA SER A 171 3.59 26.87 -23.78
C SER A 171 4.17 26.35 -25.10
N LEU A 172 3.39 25.54 -25.84
CA LEU A 172 3.74 25.05 -27.16
C LEU A 172 3.96 26.21 -28.14
N ASN A 173 3.02 27.15 -28.18
CA ASN A 173 3.10 28.31 -29.07
C ASN A 173 4.28 29.22 -28.70
N GLN A 174 4.57 29.40 -27.41
CA GLN A 174 5.74 30.18 -26.97
C GLN A 174 7.06 29.51 -27.35
N TYR A 175 7.16 28.19 -27.19
CA TYR A 175 8.37 27.44 -27.53
C TYR A 175 8.57 27.35 -29.05
N VAL A 176 7.50 27.12 -29.81
CA VAL A 176 7.51 27.19 -31.28
C VAL A 176 7.93 28.59 -31.74
N GLY A 177 7.43 29.64 -31.10
CA GLY A 177 7.84 31.03 -31.37
C GLY A 177 9.29 31.33 -31.01
N LEU A 178 9.84 30.71 -29.97
CA LEU A 178 11.25 30.82 -29.56
C LEU A 178 12.19 29.98 -30.43
N MET A 179 11.72 28.86 -30.96
CA MET A 179 12.52 27.99 -31.83
C MET A 179 12.47 28.44 -33.29
N SER A 180 11.37 29.08 -33.72
CA SER A 180 11.26 29.67 -35.06
C SER A 180 12.19 30.88 -35.24
N THR A 181 12.56 31.57 -34.15
CA THR A 181 13.56 32.65 -34.17
C THR A 181 15.01 32.15 -34.23
N LEU A 182 15.26 30.86 -33.94
CA LEU A 182 16.60 30.25 -33.91
C LEU A 182 16.95 29.44 -35.19
N THR A 183 16.19 29.63 -36.27
CA THR A 183 16.25 28.95 -37.58
C THR A 183 17.43 28.00 -37.83
N THR A 184 17.14 26.73 -38.10
CA THR A 184 17.66 26.03 -39.29
C THR A 184 16.79 24.83 -39.69
N LYS A 185 16.32 24.84 -40.94
CA LYS A 185 16.06 23.70 -41.84
C LYS A 185 15.02 22.59 -41.56
N ASN A 186 14.16 22.65 -40.54
CA ASN A 186 13.03 21.70 -40.44
C ASN A 186 11.70 22.34 -40.88
N THR A 187 11.04 21.75 -41.89
CA THR A 187 9.80 22.26 -42.50
C THR A 187 8.55 21.92 -41.69
N ASN A 188 8.63 21.03 -40.68
CA ASN A 188 7.50 20.69 -39.82
C ASN A 188 7.90 20.50 -38.34
N ILE A 189 8.48 21.55 -37.76
CA ILE A 189 8.91 21.60 -36.36
C ILE A 189 7.76 21.21 -35.41
N THR A 190 6.52 21.61 -35.72
CA THR A 190 5.33 21.20 -34.97
C THR A 190 5.07 19.70 -34.99
N GLY A 191 5.30 19.02 -36.12
CA GLY A 191 5.19 17.57 -36.24
C GLY A 191 6.27 16.85 -35.44
N ASP A 192 7.53 17.28 -35.55
CA ASP A 192 8.67 16.72 -34.83
C ASP A 192 8.51 16.91 -33.31
N LEU A 193 8.01 18.06 -32.87
CA LEU A 193 7.72 18.36 -31.48
C LEU A 193 6.56 17.52 -30.90
N LEU A 194 5.58 17.18 -31.74
CA LEU A 194 4.50 16.23 -31.39
C LEU A 194 5.00 14.78 -31.34
N GLU A 195 6.12 14.48 -32.01
CA GLU A 195 6.82 13.19 -31.92
C GLU A 195 7.65 13.07 -30.62
N TYR A 196 8.13 14.21 -30.09
CA TYR A 196 8.87 14.31 -28.83
C TYR A 196 8.19 15.20 -27.76
N PRO A 197 6.94 14.92 -27.35
CA PRO A 197 6.16 15.79 -26.45
C PRO A 197 6.75 15.93 -25.04
N TRP A 198 7.73 15.09 -24.71
CA TRP A 198 8.47 15.05 -23.44
C TRP A 198 9.58 16.10 -23.33
N ALA A 199 9.96 16.78 -24.42
CA ALA A 199 10.93 17.87 -24.39
C ALA A 199 10.31 19.23 -23.98
N MET A 200 8.98 19.37 -24.04
CA MET A 200 8.31 20.68 -24.08
C MET A 200 7.64 21.14 -22.78
N THR A 201 7.62 20.33 -21.73
CA THR A 201 6.65 20.49 -20.63
C THR A 201 7.23 20.96 -19.30
N GLY A 202 8.34 21.72 -19.32
CA GLY A 202 8.85 22.41 -18.12
C GLY A 202 7.81 23.28 -17.37
N SER A 203 6.62 23.53 -17.95
CA SER A 203 5.50 24.23 -17.33
C SER A 203 4.15 23.48 -17.33
N GLY A 204 4.10 22.21 -17.72
CA GLY A 204 2.85 21.43 -17.78
C GLY A 204 2.35 21.00 -16.40
N ARG A 205 1.05 21.14 -16.12
CA ARG A 205 0.44 20.48 -14.94
C ARG A 205 0.64 18.97 -15.08
N PRO A 206 1.13 18.26 -14.04
CA PRO A 206 1.33 16.81 -14.13
C PRO A 206 -0.02 16.13 -14.45
N PRO A 207 0.00 15.06 -15.26
CA PRO A 207 -1.23 14.34 -15.59
C PRO A 207 -1.91 13.84 -14.32
N SER A 208 -3.25 13.92 -14.31
CA SER A 208 -4.04 13.50 -13.15
C SER A 208 -3.81 12.02 -12.86
N VAL A 209 -3.76 11.67 -11.57
CA VAL A 209 -3.65 10.29 -11.06
C VAL A 209 -4.68 9.36 -11.70
N CYS A 210 -5.88 9.90 -11.94
CA CYS A 210 -7.01 9.17 -12.48
C CYS A 210 -6.77 8.66 -13.91
N ASN A 211 -5.87 9.30 -14.65
CA ASN A 211 -5.56 8.96 -16.05
C ASN A 211 -4.44 7.91 -16.15
N VAL A 212 -3.63 7.72 -15.09
CA VAL A 212 -2.44 6.86 -15.11
C VAL A 212 -2.64 5.68 -14.14
N ARG A 213 -3.58 4.80 -14.48
CA ARG A 213 -4.04 3.71 -13.61
C ARG A 213 -3.47 2.34 -13.96
N ARG A 214 -3.16 2.06 -15.23
CA ARG A 214 -2.66 0.74 -15.63
C ARG A 214 -1.16 0.64 -15.37
N PRO A 215 -0.63 -0.54 -15.02
CA PRO A 215 0.81 -0.72 -14.85
C PRO A 215 1.62 -0.25 -16.07
N SER A 216 1.12 -0.52 -17.28
CA SER A 216 1.71 -0.06 -18.54
C SER A 216 1.86 1.45 -18.60
N ASP A 217 0.83 2.19 -18.18
CA ASP A 217 0.76 3.64 -18.25
C ASP A 217 1.71 4.27 -17.22
N ILE A 218 1.83 3.64 -16.04
CA ILE A 218 2.77 4.06 -14.99
C ILE A 218 4.21 3.87 -15.47
N ILE A 219 4.52 2.70 -16.01
CA ILE A 219 5.87 2.35 -16.46
C ILE A 219 6.27 3.20 -17.67
N SER A 220 5.37 3.42 -18.64
CA SER A 220 5.68 4.22 -19.82
C SER A 220 5.89 5.70 -19.48
N LEU A 221 5.06 6.26 -18.59
CA LEU A 221 5.09 7.68 -18.25
C LEU A 221 6.16 8.03 -17.20
N GLU A 222 6.28 7.23 -16.14
CA GLU A 222 7.11 7.54 -14.96
C GLU A 222 8.32 6.60 -14.79
N GLY A 223 8.34 5.47 -15.50
CA GLY A 223 9.38 4.45 -15.40
C GLY A 223 9.15 3.41 -14.30
N TRP A 224 9.94 2.34 -14.33
CA TRP A 224 9.86 1.21 -13.39
C TRP A 224 9.97 1.60 -11.91
N ASN A 225 10.87 2.55 -11.59
CA ASN A 225 11.07 3.01 -10.23
C ASN A 225 9.83 3.71 -9.63
N ALA A 226 8.89 4.14 -10.48
CA ALA A 226 7.66 4.75 -10.01
C ALA A 226 6.78 3.77 -9.23
N LEU A 227 6.89 2.47 -9.47
CA LEU A 227 6.14 1.43 -8.74
C LEU A 227 6.47 1.41 -7.22
N TRP A 228 7.68 1.84 -6.85
CA TRP A 228 8.11 1.99 -5.44
C TRP A 228 7.98 3.44 -4.94
N ARG A 229 7.05 4.21 -5.52
CA ARG A 229 6.78 5.56 -5.03
C ARG A 229 6.22 5.53 -3.61
N GLY A 230 6.80 6.36 -2.75
CA GLY A 230 6.46 6.37 -1.33
C GLY A 230 7.13 5.25 -0.52
N LEU A 231 8.08 4.48 -1.09
CA LEU A 231 8.75 3.40 -0.38
C LEU A 231 9.43 3.85 0.91
N ARG A 232 10.03 5.05 0.97
CA ARG A 232 10.69 5.54 2.20
C ARG A 232 9.70 5.71 3.36
N SER A 233 8.62 6.44 3.14
CA SER A 233 7.51 6.55 4.09
C SER A 233 6.89 5.18 4.36
N GLY A 234 6.90 4.29 3.37
CA GLY A 234 6.40 2.93 3.48
C GLY A 234 7.20 2.02 4.39
N ILE A 235 8.53 2.06 4.30
CA ILE A 235 9.43 1.32 5.18
C ILE A 235 9.19 1.75 6.62
N VAL A 236 9.17 3.07 6.89
CA VAL A 236 8.92 3.56 8.25
C VAL A 236 7.52 3.16 8.73
N ARG A 237 6.49 3.29 7.88
CA ARG A 237 5.11 2.90 8.19
C ARG A 237 5.03 1.43 8.60
N ASP A 238 5.52 0.53 7.74
CA ASP A 238 5.32 -0.90 7.91
C ASP A 238 6.27 -1.50 8.94
N SER A 239 7.48 -0.94 9.13
CA SER A 239 8.33 -1.28 10.27
C SER A 239 7.68 -0.92 11.60
N VAL A 240 7.18 0.32 11.75
CA VAL A 240 6.49 0.72 12.99
C VAL A 240 5.23 -0.13 13.20
N PHE A 241 4.45 -0.36 12.14
CA PHE A 241 3.27 -1.22 12.22
C PHE A 241 3.63 -2.64 12.67
N GLY A 242 4.60 -3.29 12.02
CA GLY A 242 5.00 -4.65 12.32
C GLY A 242 5.56 -4.79 13.74
N GLY A 243 6.47 -3.90 14.15
CA GLY A 243 7.04 -3.94 15.49
C GLY A 243 5.99 -3.74 16.59
N VAL A 244 5.13 -2.72 16.44
CA VAL A 244 4.04 -2.49 17.41
C VAL A 244 3.05 -3.65 17.40
N PHE A 245 2.66 -4.16 16.24
CA PHE A 245 1.73 -5.29 16.12
C PHE A 245 2.23 -6.53 16.88
N PHE A 246 3.43 -7.01 16.57
CA PHE A 246 3.96 -8.22 17.17
C PHE A 246 4.32 -8.03 18.64
N SER A 247 4.80 -6.85 19.04
CA SER A 247 5.06 -6.57 20.46
C SER A 247 3.77 -6.51 21.30
N SER A 248 2.72 -5.83 20.82
CA SER A 248 1.40 -5.82 21.46
C SER A 248 0.77 -7.21 21.49
N TRP A 249 0.88 -7.96 20.40
CA TRP A 249 0.42 -9.35 20.34
C TRP A 249 1.12 -10.20 21.39
N GLN A 250 2.46 -10.15 21.46
CA GLN A 250 3.26 -10.93 22.38
C GLN A 250 2.91 -10.61 23.84
N PHE A 251 2.74 -9.33 24.15
CA PHE A 251 2.33 -8.87 25.47
C PHE A 251 0.94 -9.40 25.87
N LEU A 252 -0.06 -9.27 24.99
CA LEU A 252 -1.40 -9.78 25.26
C LEU A 252 -1.42 -11.30 25.35
N HIS A 253 -0.65 -11.97 24.50
CA HIS A 253 -0.53 -13.42 24.51
C HIS A 253 0.05 -13.91 25.84
N GLN A 254 1.08 -13.23 26.36
CA GLN A 254 1.64 -13.54 27.67
C GLN A 254 0.61 -13.37 28.79
N ILE A 255 -0.12 -12.26 28.81
CA ILE A 255 -1.19 -12.03 29.81
C ILE A 255 -2.23 -13.15 29.77
N MET A 256 -2.65 -13.58 28.57
CA MET A 256 -3.63 -14.66 28.41
C MET A 256 -3.09 -16.00 28.89
N LEU A 257 -1.81 -16.30 28.64
CA LEU A 257 -1.16 -17.51 29.15
C LEU A 257 -1.04 -17.48 30.67
N ASP A 258 -0.55 -16.39 31.25
CA ASP A 258 -0.40 -16.22 32.70
C ASP A 258 -1.74 -16.38 33.40
N TRP A 259 -2.80 -15.74 32.87
CA TRP A 259 -4.16 -15.88 33.39
C TRP A 259 -4.64 -17.33 33.38
N LYS A 260 -4.32 -18.09 32.32
CA LYS A 260 -4.69 -19.49 32.21
C LYS A 260 -3.87 -20.39 33.14
N ALA A 261 -2.58 -20.07 33.34
CA ALA A 261 -1.69 -20.81 34.22
C ALA A 261 -2.11 -20.73 35.70
N VAL A 262 -2.66 -19.58 36.14
CA VAL A 262 -3.17 -19.41 37.52
C VAL A 262 -4.25 -20.43 37.88
N GLY A 263 -5.03 -20.92 36.90
CA GLY A 263 -6.08 -21.90 37.10
C GLY A 263 -5.63 -23.37 37.12
N MET A 264 -4.34 -23.66 36.96
CA MET A 264 -3.82 -25.02 36.82
C MET A 264 -3.24 -25.59 38.11
N ASN A 265 -3.53 -26.88 38.35
CA ASN A 265 -2.96 -27.67 39.43
C ASN A 265 -2.46 -29.01 38.87
N PRO A 266 -1.14 -29.29 38.87
CA PRO A 266 -0.04 -28.47 39.38
C PRO A 266 0.24 -27.22 38.51
N GLN A 267 0.93 -26.23 39.08
CA GLN A 267 1.37 -25.04 38.34
C GLN A 267 2.37 -25.42 37.23
N PRO A 268 2.18 -24.90 36.00
CA PRO A 268 3.07 -25.19 34.89
C PRO A 268 4.45 -24.55 35.13
N ARG A 269 5.52 -25.29 34.80
CA ARG A 269 6.91 -24.81 34.89
C ARG A 269 7.36 -24.12 33.60
N LEU A 270 6.78 -24.51 32.47
CA LEU A 270 7.06 -23.98 31.14
C LEU A 270 5.77 -23.53 30.46
N ASN A 271 5.86 -22.48 29.63
CA ASN A 271 4.72 -21.99 28.85
C ASN A 271 4.14 -23.05 27.90
N GLU A 272 4.95 -24.03 27.50
CA GLU A 272 4.58 -25.15 26.63
C GLU A 272 3.64 -26.15 27.30
N GLU A 273 3.61 -26.20 28.64
CA GLU A 273 2.71 -27.06 29.42
C GLU A 273 1.28 -26.49 29.47
N ILE A 274 1.10 -25.22 29.09
CA ILE A 274 -0.21 -24.55 29.09
C ILE A 274 -0.98 -24.99 27.83
N PRO A 275 -2.21 -25.54 27.95
CA PRO A 275 -3.03 -25.91 26.80
C PRO A 275 -3.33 -24.70 25.90
N PRO A 276 -3.62 -24.92 24.61
CA PRO A 276 -3.81 -23.84 23.65
C PRO A 276 -4.88 -22.84 24.09
N LEU A 277 -4.62 -21.56 23.87
CA LEU A 277 -5.56 -20.48 24.18
C LEU A 277 -6.83 -20.59 23.32
N SER A 278 -7.94 -20.01 23.80
CA SER A 278 -9.19 -20.05 23.05
C SER A 278 -9.06 -19.28 21.73
N PRO A 279 -9.54 -19.82 20.59
CA PRO A 279 -9.41 -19.15 19.29
C PRO A 279 -10.00 -17.74 19.28
N LEU A 280 -11.09 -17.52 20.04
CA LEU A 280 -11.72 -16.21 20.14
C LEU A 280 -10.84 -15.20 20.89
N ALA A 281 -10.19 -15.58 21.99
CA ALA A 281 -9.30 -14.65 22.72
C ALA A 281 -8.09 -14.26 21.86
N VAL A 282 -7.52 -15.25 21.16
CA VAL A 282 -6.40 -15.08 20.24
C VAL A 282 -6.78 -14.13 19.10
N THR A 283 -7.96 -14.27 18.49
CA THR A 283 -8.41 -13.38 17.41
C THR A 283 -8.71 -11.95 17.88
N LEU A 284 -9.30 -11.79 19.07
CA LEU A 284 -9.51 -10.48 19.68
C LEU A 284 -8.17 -9.76 19.98
N ALA A 285 -7.18 -10.48 20.50
CA ALA A 285 -5.84 -9.93 20.73
C ALA A 285 -5.18 -9.46 19.41
N ALA A 286 -5.40 -10.18 18.30
CA ALA A 286 -4.91 -9.78 16.97
C ALA A 286 -5.60 -8.51 16.50
N GLY A 287 -6.93 -8.43 16.65
CA GLY A 287 -7.70 -7.26 16.28
C GLY A 287 -7.28 -6.01 17.06
N PHE A 288 -7.06 -6.15 18.37
CA PHE A 288 -6.57 -5.06 19.20
C PHE A 288 -5.16 -4.62 18.78
N SER A 289 -4.23 -5.58 18.66
CA SER A 289 -2.84 -5.31 18.25
C SER A 289 -2.76 -4.64 16.87
N GLY A 290 -3.60 -5.07 15.92
CA GLY A 290 -3.75 -4.45 14.60
C GLY A 290 -4.24 -3.00 14.65
N SER A 291 -5.13 -2.68 15.59
CA SER A 291 -5.65 -1.32 15.79
C SER A 291 -4.59 -0.40 16.40
N VAL A 292 -3.87 -0.88 17.42
CA VAL A 292 -2.78 -0.12 18.08
C VAL A 292 -1.63 0.14 17.09
N ALA A 293 -1.20 -0.89 16.36
CA ALA A 293 -0.18 -0.76 15.32
C ALA A 293 -0.59 0.21 14.19
N ALA A 294 -1.87 0.19 13.80
CA ALA A 294 -2.41 1.13 12.83
C ALA A 294 -2.35 2.57 13.31
N ALA A 295 -2.63 2.81 14.60
CA ALA A 295 -2.55 4.13 15.19
C ALA A 295 -1.11 4.66 15.22
N ALA A 296 -0.17 3.84 15.71
CA ALA A 296 1.25 4.21 15.83
C ALA A 296 1.90 4.57 14.47
N SER A 297 1.47 3.90 13.39
CA SER A 297 2.01 4.09 12.04
C SER A 297 1.22 5.06 11.15
N HIS A 298 0.15 5.69 11.67
CA HIS A 298 -0.83 6.41 10.86
C HIS A 298 -0.25 7.58 10.05
N GLY A 299 0.59 8.42 10.67
CA GLY A 299 1.15 9.60 9.98
C GLY A 299 1.95 9.24 8.73
N PHE A 300 2.74 8.17 8.80
CA PHE A 300 3.55 7.68 7.67
C PHE A 300 2.68 7.09 6.56
N ASP A 301 1.54 6.52 6.91
CA ASP A 301 0.58 6.02 5.94
C ASP A 301 -0.11 7.12 5.14
N THR A 302 -0.53 8.20 5.81
CA THR A 302 -1.09 9.37 5.12
C THR A 302 -0.05 9.97 4.17
N SER A 303 1.20 10.11 4.62
CA SER A 303 2.33 10.57 3.79
C SER A 303 2.54 9.68 2.56
N ARG A 304 2.58 8.35 2.75
CA ARG A 304 2.75 7.38 1.66
C ARG A 304 1.63 7.46 0.64
N SER A 305 0.37 7.44 1.09
CA SER A 305 -0.80 7.51 0.21
C SER A 305 -0.80 8.79 -0.64
N ARG A 306 -0.48 9.94 -0.03
CA ARG A 306 -0.34 11.22 -0.76
C ARG A 306 0.82 11.22 -1.74
N SER A 307 1.96 10.63 -1.37
CA SER A 307 3.09 10.49 -2.30
C SER A 307 2.75 9.62 -3.50
N GLN A 308 1.93 8.58 -3.34
CA GLN A 308 1.49 7.69 -4.41
C GLN A 308 0.47 8.35 -5.36
N CYS A 309 -0.26 9.37 -4.89
CA CYS A 309 -1.07 10.29 -5.70
C CYS A 309 -0.24 11.32 -6.48
N THR A 310 1.08 11.39 -6.33
CA THR A 310 1.88 12.31 -7.16
C THR A 310 2.32 11.57 -8.41
N VAL A 311 1.87 12.01 -9.59
CA VAL A 311 2.37 11.54 -10.89
C VAL A 311 3.54 12.45 -11.29
N LEU A 312 4.73 11.86 -11.45
CA LEU A 312 5.92 12.60 -11.89
C LEU A 312 6.46 11.93 -13.14
N PRO A 313 6.23 12.51 -14.33
CA PRO A 313 6.74 11.99 -15.58
C PRO A 313 8.28 11.89 -15.58
N LYS A 314 8.81 10.92 -16.35
CA LYS A 314 10.24 10.66 -16.43
C LYS A 314 11.04 11.90 -16.85
N TYR A 315 10.54 12.70 -17.79
CA TYR A 315 11.23 13.90 -18.27
C TYR A 315 11.41 14.96 -17.17
N VAL A 316 10.38 15.24 -16.35
CA VAL A 316 10.49 16.18 -15.21
C VAL A 316 11.52 15.67 -14.21
N SER A 317 11.57 14.35 -13.99
CA SER A 317 12.56 13.75 -13.09
C SER A 317 13.99 13.90 -13.64
N MET A 318 14.17 13.78 -14.96
CA MET A 318 15.45 13.96 -15.64
C MET A 318 15.88 15.43 -15.62
N GLU A 319 14.97 16.36 -15.90
CA GLU A 319 15.18 17.80 -15.83
C GLU A 319 15.63 18.22 -14.41
N ARG A 320 14.93 17.78 -13.36
CA ARG A 320 15.32 18.07 -11.98
C ARG A 320 16.71 17.53 -11.64
N ARG A 321 17.10 16.38 -12.21
CA ARG A 321 18.43 15.80 -12.02
C ARG A 321 19.51 16.61 -12.75
N LEU A 322 19.24 17.01 -13.99
CA LEU A 322 20.14 17.85 -14.79
C LEU A 322 20.35 19.21 -14.13
N LEU A 323 19.28 19.85 -13.67
CA LEU A 323 19.30 21.16 -13.01
C LEU A 323 19.75 21.08 -11.53
N LYS A 324 20.12 19.90 -11.02
CA LYS A 324 20.49 19.65 -9.61
C LYS A 324 19.48 20.24 -8.61
N TRP A 325 18.19 20.20 -8.95
CA TRP A 325 17.12 20.79 -8.13
C TRP A 325 17.02 20.04 -6.80
N LYS A 326 17.39 20.70 -5.70
CA LYS A 326 17.20 20.16 -4.35
C LYS A 326 15.75 20.34 -3.91
N ARG A 327 15.09 19.25 -3.48
CA ARG A 327 13.77 19.37 -2.86
C ARG A 327 13.88 20.25 -1.60
N PRO A 328 13.08 21.31 -1.46
CA PRO A 328 13.07 22.12 -0.24
C PRO A 328 12.63 21.28 0.96
N GLY A 329 13.16 21.57 2.14
CA GLY A 329 12.78 20.94 3.41
C GLY A 329 13.93 20.29 4.19
N THR A 330 13.65 19.99 5.47
CA THR A 330 14.61 19.35 6.38
C THR A 330 14.97 17.94 5.92
N LYS A 331 16.08 17.37 6.44
CA LYS A 331 16.47 15.98 6.15
C LYS A 331 15.34 15.01 6.50
N PHE A 332 14.70 15.23 7.66
CA PHE A 332 13.54 14.47 8.10
C PHE A 332 12.38 14.54 7.09
N GLN A 333 11.97 15.74 6.66
CA GLN A 333 10.89 15.92 5.69
C GLN A 333 11.18 15.23 4.34
N ARG A 334 12.44 15.30 3.88
CA ARG A 334 12.87 14.62 2.65
C ARG A 334 12.91 13.10 2.78
N PHE A 335 13.16 12.60 3.98
CA PHE A 335 13.19 11.17 4.26
C PHE A 335 11.77 10.60 4.45
N THR A 336 10.95 11.25 5.28
CA THR A 336 9.60 10.80 5.66
C THR A 336 8.51 11.19 4.68
N GLY A 337 8.77 12.14 3.78
CA GLY A 337 7.80 12.67 2.83
C GLY A 337 6.74 13.58 3.46
N ILE A 338 6.86 13.89 4.76
CA ILE A 338 5.88 14.69 5.50
C ILE A 338 6.16 16.19 5.27
N HIS A 339 5.25 16.89 4.60
CA HIS A 339 5.34 18.35 4.41
C HIS A 339 4.74 19.10 5.63
N PRO A 340 5.29 20.25 6.07
CA PRO A 340 4.74 21.02 7.19
C PRO A 340 3.27 21.43 6.99
N SER A 341 2.86 21.74 5.75
CA SER A 341 1.47 22.05 5.39
C SER A 341 0.51 20.85 5.55
N ASP A 342 1.03 19.63 5.55
CA ASP A 342 0.24 18.40 5.65
C ASP A 342 0.08 17.93 7.12
N ARG A 343 0.74 18.59 8.10
CA ARG A 343 0.75 18.14 9.50
C ARG A 343 -0.64 17.95 10.11
N ASN A 344 -1.55 18.89 9.87
CA ASN A 344 -2.93 18.81 10.36
C ASN A 344 -3.76 17.75 9.62
N ILE A 345 -3.31 17.33 8.43
CA ILE A 345 -3.97 16.31 7.60
C ILE A 345 -3.50 14.90 7.99
N LEU A 346 -2.34 14.77 8.64
CA LEU A 346 -1.71 13.47 8.93
C LEU A 346 -2.58 12.52 9.75
N PHE A 347 -3.47 13.04 10.61
CA PHE A 347 -4.33 12.24 11.48
C PHE A 347 -5.71 11.93 10.87
N ARG A 348 -5.98 12.38 9.65
CA ARG A 348 -7.27 12.13 9.00
C ARG A 348 -7.42 10.68 8.59
N GLY A 349 -8.58 10.11 8.89
CA GLY A 349 -8.87 8.70 8.64
C GLY A 349 -8.27 7.74 9.66
N LEU A 350 -7.77 8.24 10.81
CA LEU A 350 -7.19 7.42 11.87
C LEU A 350 -8.16 6.35 12.37
N GLY A 351 -9.38 6.75 12.75
CA GLY A 351 -10.41 5.80 13.21
C GLY A 351 -10.73 4.74 12.15
N LEU A 352 -10.87 5.14 10.87
CA LEU A 352 -11.09 4.20 9.77
C LEU A 352 -9.91 3.24 9.57
N ARG A 353 -8.67 3.71 9.70
CA ARG A 353 -7.47 2.87 9.60
C ARG A 353 -7.39 1.89 10.76
N MET A 354 -7.66 2.32 11.99
CA MET A 354 -7.69 1.47 13.18
C MET A 354 -8.76 0.38 13.01
N ALA A 355 -10.00 0.77 12.71
CA ALA A 355 -11.10 -0.16 12.49
C ALA A 355 -10.78 -1.18 11.38
N ARG A 356 -10.33 -0.70 10.21
CA ARG A 356 -9.95 -1.59 9.09
C ARG A 356 -8.85 -2.57 9.48
N SER A 357 -7.81 -2.11 10.17
CA SER A 357 -6.65 -2.96 10.50
C SER A 357 -6.97 -3.95 11.62
N GLY A 358 -7.76 -3.54 12.61
CA GLY A 358 -8.24 -4.42 13.67
C GLY A 358 -9.19 -5.50 13.13
N VAL A 359 -10.21 -5.11 12.36
CA VAL A 359 -11.13 -6.07 11.72
C VAL A 359 -10.37 -7.00 10.79
N ALA A 360 -9.42 -6.50 9.99
CA ALA A 360 -8.62 -7.35 9.12
C ALA A 360 -7.81 -8.38 9.92
N SER A 361 -7.14 -7.96 10.99
CA SER A 361 -6.30 -8.86 11.81
C SER A 361 -7.14 -9.92 12.52
N PHE A 362 -8.29 -9.52 13.08
CA PHE A 362 -9.28 -10.44 13.66
C PHE A 362 -9.73 -11.49 12.64
N MET A 363 -10.11 -11.05 11.43
CA MET A 363 -10.59 -11.94 10.36
C MET A 363 -9.49 -12.87 9.83
N ILE A 364 -8.25 -12.38 9.68
CA ILE A 364 -7.11 -13.20 9.23
C ILE A 364 -6.88 -14.34 10.21
N VAL A 365 -6.68 -14.01 11.49
CA VAL A 365 -6.37 -15.02 12.51
C VAL A 365 -7.57 -15.94 12.73
N GLY A 366 -8.79 -15.41 12.73
CA GLY A 366 -9.99 -16.19 13.02
C GLY A 366 -10.35 -17.16 11.92
N SER A 367 -10.31 -16.70 10.67
CA SER A 367 -10.52 -17.60 9.54
C SER A 367 -9.40 -18.63 9.40
N TYR A 368 -8.15 -18.27 9.73
CA TYR A 368 -7.04 -19.21 9.71
C TYR A 368 -7.22 -20.32 10.75
N LEU A 369 -7.47 -19.95 12.01
CA LEU A 369 -7.68 -20.92 13.09
C LEU A 369 -8.88 -21.82 12.81
N PHE A 370 -9.99 -21.24 12.34
CA PHE A 370 -11.19 -22.00 11.96
C PHE A 370 -10.91 -23.00 10.84
N ALA A 371 -10.19 -22.59 9.80
CA ALA A 371 -9.86 -23.47 8.68
C ALA A 371 -8.88 -24.58 9.08
N VAL A 372 -7.88 -24.28 9.91
CA VAL A 372 -6.93 -25.29 10.42
C VAL A 372 -7.62 -26.31 11.30
N ASP A 373 -8.53 -25.88 12.19
CA ASP A 373 -9.31 -26.77 13.04
C ASP A 373 -10.18 -27.73 12.22
N HIS A 374 -10.85 -27.21 11.19
CA HIS A 374 -11.66 -28.01 10.29
C HIS A 374 -10.82 -29.01 9.47
N LEU A 375 -9.64 -28.60 9.01
CA LEU A 375 -8.70 -29.47 8.30
C LEU A 375 -8.15 -30.57 9.21
N ALA A 376 -7.80 -30.25 10.45
CA ALA A 376 -7.35 -31.22 11.43
C ALA A 376 -8.43 -32.27 11.69
N SER A 377 -9.69 -31.85 11.86
CA SER A 377 -10.84 -32.75 12.05
C SER A 377 -11.17 -33.63 10.84
N SER A 378 -10.72 -33.25 9.63
CA SER A 378 -10.95 -34.03 8.40
C SER A 378 -9.82 -35.04 8.10
N LEU A 379 -8.68 -34.91 8.78
CA LEU A 379 -7.50 -35.77 8.62
C LEU A 379 -7.37 -36.84 9.72
N THR A 380 -8.13 -36.69 10.81
CA THR A 380 -8.36 -37.71 11.85
C THR A 380 -9.61 -38.51 11.55
#